data_AF-A0A419J9I0-F1
#
_entry.id   AF-A0A419J9I0-F1
#
_cell.length_a   1.000
_cell.length_b   1.000
_cell.length_c   1.000
_cell.angle_alpha   90.00
_cell.angle_beta   90.00
_cell.angle_gamma   90.00
#
_symmetry.space_group_name_H-M   'P 1'
#
loop_
_entity.id
_entity.type
_entity.pdbx_description
1 polymer ?
#
loop_
_entity_poly.entity_id
_entity_poly.type
_entity_poly.pdbx_seq_one_letter_code
_entity_poly.pdbx_strand_id
1 'polypeptide(L)'
;MQARIILSGRIALIVELIEMNCNIKRLVCGVCVVVMLGFFVGGASAAASYTEEVKFKGVVTGYPDFGGAVGTGGANVQIDKILFDPTGNLTIGDNVTVSWPIAPPFADINVTVGDRAEVYGYRNIKEMPGWWSGVGEHWVSLNTSDHYLRWSDIRLIGTAIEYFEDPGTGARYGWNVSVDKLISGPQPCSNRLNVTLQAVPPPWGNMDQNITEGDAIEVYGDYCEDQNGCCVSLVGSEDYYIRSIHKGDLNRDNQITPADAAIALEIATGGSASCDTATLAAADVSGDDKVTSLDALMILQAGTGTITL
;
A
#
# COMPACT_ATOMS: atom_id res chain seq x y z
N MET A 1 45.53 -14.22 72.78
CA MET A 1 44.44 -14.61 73.68
C MET A 1 43.32 -15.16 72.82
N GLN A 2 42.94 -16.42 73.06
CA GLN A 2 42.02 -17.21 72.25
C GLN A 2 40.60 -16.62 72.21
N ALA A 3 39.85 -16.88 71.13
CA ALA A 3 38.56 -17.58 71.25
C ALA A 3 38.07 -18.10 69.89
N ARG A 4 37.65 -19.38 69.90
CA ARG A 4 37.04 -20.18 68.84
C ARG A 4 35.51 -20.13 68.97
N ILE A 5 34.83 -20.18 67.82
CA ILE A 5 33.68 -21.03 67.44
C ILE A 5 32.37 -20.91 68.27
N ILE A 6 31.22 -20.85 67.57
CA ILE A 6 30.09 -21.82 67.65
C ILE A 6 29.03 -21.46 66.59
N LEU A 7 28.78 -22.40 65.67
CA LEU A 7 27.59 -22.50 64.81
C LEU A 7 26.35 -22.85 65.66
N SER A 8 25.16 -22.49 65.21
CA SER A 8 24.02 -23.42 65.03
C SER A 8 22.71 -22.65 64.77
N GLY A 9 21.88 -23.15 63.84
CA GLY A 9 20.49 -22.69 63.72
C GLY A 9 19.87 -22.93 62.35
N ARG A 10 19.55 -24.19 62.03
CA ARG A 10 18.60 -24.59 60.97
C ARG A 10 17.15 -24.24 61.36
N ILE A 11 16.24 -24.31 60.38
CA ILE A 11 14.81 -24.76 60.39
C ILE A 11 13.89 -23.70 59.76
N ALA A 12 13.47 -23.86 58.49
CA ALA A 12 12.26 -24.57 57.99
C ALA A 12 11.02 -23.63 58.01
N LEU A 13 10.00 -23.64 57.14
CA LEU A 13 9.58 -24.37 55.93
C LEU A 13 8.27 -23.66 55.46
N ILE A 14 7.74 -24.02 54.27
CA ILE A 14 6.33 -23.84 53.77
C ILE A 14 5.92 -22.38 53.40
N VAL A 15 5.26 -22.03 52.28
CA VAL A 15 4.30 -22.71 51.38
C VAL A 15 4.36 -22.04 49.98
N GLU A 16 4.34 -22.84 48.92
CA GLU A 16 4.10 -22.43 47.52
C GLU A 16 2.65 -21.98 47.29
N LEU A 17 2.41 -21.00 46.40
CA LEU A 17 1.27 -21.04 45.47
C LEU A 17 1.51 -20.08 44.28
N ILE A 18 1.54 -20.69 43.09
CA ILE A 18 0.93 -20.24 41.82
C ILE A 18 1.64 -19.13 41.01
N GLU A 19 2.32 -19.63 39.98
CA GLU A 19 2.27 -19.21 38.56
C GLU A 19 2.11 -17.72 38.20
N MET A 20 3.24 -17.19 37.72
CA MET A 20 3.41 -16.62 36.38
C MET A 20 2.49 -15.49 35.88
N ASN A 21 3.18 -14.37 35.62
CA ASN A 21 3.14 -13.61 34.37
C ASN A 21 2.36 -12.29 34.40
N CYS A 22 3.05 -11.15 34.45
CA CYS A 22 3.41 -10.37 33.25
C CYS A 22 3.81 -8.93 33.66
N ASN A 23 5.00 -8.51 33.20
CA ASN A 23 5.44 -7.13 32.94
C ASN A 23 5.24 -6.01 33.99
N ILE A 24 6.36 -5.43 34.44
CA ILE A 24 6.75 -4.01 34.25
C ILE A 24 7.97 -3.72 35.15
N LYS A 25 9.14 -3.53 34.53
CA LYS A 25 10.32 -2.95 35.17
C LYS A 25 10.39 -1.47 34.82
N ARG A 26 10.27 -0.60 35.84
CA ARG A 26 11.05 0.65 35.97
C ARG A 26 11.41 0.79 37.45
N LEU A 27 12.71 0.69 37.75
CA LEU A 27 13.58 1.82 38.14
C LEU A 27 13.27 2.22 39.59
N VAL A 28 14.16 1.95 40.55
CA VAL A 28 15.10 2.96 41.05
C VAL A 28 16.41 2.30 41.56
N CYS A 29 17.52 2.93 41.19
CA CYS A 29 18.90 2.74 41.64
C CYS A 29 19.10 2.65 43.17
N GLY A 30 20.06 1.81 43.57
CA GLY A 30 20.66 1.81 44.90
C GLY A 30 21.97 1.03 44.90
N VAL A 31 23.05 1.72 44.53
CA VAL A 31 24.43 1.26 44.33
C VAL A 31 25.09 0.79 45.65
N CYS A 32 25.80 -0.34 45.68
CA CYS A 32 27.23 -0.43 46.04
C CYS A 32 27.76 -1.87 46.28
N VAL A 33 28.81 -2.20 45.50
CA VAL A 33 30.06 -2.88 45.89
C VAL A 33 30.01 -4.37 46.21
N VAL A 34 30.48 -5.19 45.26
CA VAL A 34 31.52 -6.19 45.55
C VAL A 34 32.53 -6.23 44.40
N VAL A 35 33.79 -6.06 44.78
CA VAL A 35 35.01 -6.16 43.99
C VAL A 35 35.28 -7.61 43.63
N MET A 36 35.49 -7.92 42.34
CA MET A 36 36.27 -9.07 41.89
C MET A 36 37.18 -8.62 40.75
N LEU A 37 38.48 -8.66 41.02
CA LEU A 37 39.60 -8.40 40.11
C LEU A 37 39.95 -9.72 39.40
N GLY A 38 40.02 -9.71 38.08
CA GLY A 38 40.51 -10.85 37.30
C GLY A 38 40.26 -10.76 35.79
N PHE A 39 41.03 -9.89 35.13
CA PHE A 39 41.43 -9.91 33.71
C PHE A 39 40.62 -10.77 32.70
N PHE A 40 39.89 -10.10 31.80
CA PHE A 40 40.04 -10.29 30.35
C PHE A 40 39.74 -8.98 29.62
N VAL A 41 40.65 -8.65 28.71
CA VAL A 41 40.67 -7.50 27.81
C VAL A 41 39.56 -7.66 26.77
N GLY A 42 38.90 -6.56 26.41
CA GLY A 42 37.99 -6.49 25.26
C GLY A 42 36.52 -6.61 25.62
N GLY A 43 35.99 -5.61 26.32
CA GLY A 43 34.56 -5.36 26.31
C GLY A 43 34.13 -4.95 24.91
N ALA A 44 33.72 -5.92 24.10
CA ALA A 44 32.80 -5.65 23.02
C ALA A 44 31.48 -5.25 23.68
N SER A 45 31.31 -3.95 23.93
CA SER A 45 29.97 -3.37 23.93
C SER A 45 29.41 -3.66 22.54
N ALA A 46 28.64 -4.73 22.41
CA ALA A 46 27.73 -4.87 21.30
C ALA A 46 26.76 -3.69 21.41
N ALA A 47 27.09 -2.60 20.71
CA ALA A 47 26.11 -1.62 20.33
C ALA A 47 25.03 -2.43 19.60
N ALA A 48 23.86 -2.59 20.22
CA ALA A 48 22.70 -3.02 19.50
C ALA A 48 22.55 -2.03 18.35
N SER A 49 22.87 -2.44 17.13
CA SER A 49 22.56 -1.65 15.95
C SER A 49 21.04 -1.63 15.90
N TYR A 50 20.44 -0.52 16.29
CA TYR A 50 19.01 -0.29 16.15
C TYR A 50 18.71 -0.19 14.66
N THR A 51 18.47 -1.34 14.04
CA THR A 51 17.79 -1.43 12.74
C THR A 51 16.33 -1.15 13.04
N GLU A 52 15.91 0.07 12.77
CA GLU A 52 14.54 0.51 13.01
C GLU A 52 13.73 0.30 11.72
N GLU A 53 12.56 -0.30 11.86
CA GLU A 53 11.63 -0.51 10.77
C GLU A 53 10.97 0.82 10.42
N VAL A 54 10.91 1.11 9.13
CA VAL A 54 10.22 2.28 8.60
C VAL A 54 9.20 1.84 7.57
N LYS A 55 8.08 2.55 7.55
CA LYS A 55 7.02 2.38 6.58
C LYS A 55 6.65 3.73 5.99
N PHE A 56 6.68 3.86 4.67
CA PHE A 56 6.31 5.10 3.98
C PHE A 56 5.75 4.79 2.60
N LYS A 57 5.09 5.78 2.02
CA LYS A 57 4.71 5.80 0.61
C LYS A 57 5.49 6.88 -0.11
N GLY A 58 5.60 6.70 -1.43
CA GLY A 58 6.23 7.68 -2.28
C GLY A 58 6.14 7.34 -3.76
N VAL A 59 6.79 8.16 -4.58
CA VAL A 59 6.88 7.97 -6.03
C VAL A 59 8.26 7.48 -6.40
N VAL A 60 8.36 6.46 -7.24
CA VAL A 60 9.63 5.97 -7.76
C VAL A 60 10.22 7.02 -8.71
N THR A 61 11.40 7.55 -8.37
CA THR A 61 12.05 8.64 -9.10
C THR A 61 13.19 8.18 -9.98
N GLY A 62 13.70 6.96 -9.77
CA GLY A 62 14.82 6.42 -10.54
C GLY A 62 15.37 5.15 -9.93
N TYR A 63 16.50 4.69 -10.48
CA TYR A 63 17.18 3.49 -10.03
C TYR A 63 18.63 3.82 -9.65
N PRO A 64 19.10 3.42 -8.45
CA PRO A 64 20.49 3.55 -8.07
C PRO A 64 21.38 2.62 -8.91
N ASP A 65 22.64 3.01 -9.11
CA ASP A 65 23.69 2.14 -9.62
C ASP A 65 24.52 1.61 -8.44
N PHE A 66 24.50 0.30 -8.26
CA PHE A 66 25.22 -0.40 -7.20
C PHE A 66 26.66 -0.76 -7.55
N GLY A 67 27.22 -0.19 -8.63
CA GLY A 67 28.63 -0.37 -9.00
C GLY A 67 28.94 -1.79 -9.45
N GLY A 68 27.98 -2.45 -10.11
CA GLY A 68 28.11 -3.84 -10.57
C GLY A 68 27.94 -4.90 -9.47
N ALA A 69 27.40 -4.54 -8.30
CA ALA A 69 27.04 -5.52 -7.28
C ALA A 69 25.98 -6.50 -7.82
N VAL A 70 26.40 -7.74 -8.06
CA VAL A 70 25.50 -8.79 -8.56
C VAL A 70 24.55 -9.22 -7.44
N GLY A 71 23.26 -9.30 -7.75
CA GLY A 71 22.24 -9.79 -6.82
C GLY A 71 21.62 -8.72 -5.93
N THR A 72 21.80 -7.44 -6.22
CA THR A 72 21.13 -6.32 -5.50
C THR A 72 20.30 -5.50 -6.48
N GLY A 73 19.01 -5.41 -6.20
CA GLY A 73 18.06 -4.52 -6.87
C GLY A 73 17.79 -3.30 -6.01
N GLY A 74 17.26 -2.25 -6.63
CA GLY A 74 16.97 -1.02 -5.91
C GLY A 74 16.17 -0.02 -6.72
N ALA A 75 15.49 0.86 -6.02
CA ALA A 75 14.75 1.98 -6.57
C ALA A 75 14.89 3.18 -5.62
N ASN A 76 14.91 4.38 -6.18
CA ASN A 76 14.78 5.61 -5.40
C ASN A 76 13.30 5.97 -5.31
N VAL A 77 12.84 6.27 -4.10
CA VAL A 77 11.46 6.62 -3.80
C VAL A 77 11.45 7.96 -3.09
N GLN A 78 10.81 8.95 -3.69
CA GLN A 78 10.57 10.24 -3.04
C GLN A 78 9.36 10.13 -2.12
N ILE A 79 9.56 10.39 -0.82
CA ILE A 79 8.51 10.26 0.19
C ILE A 79 7.41 11.29 -0.04
N ASP A 80 6.17 10.82 -0.11
CA ASP A 80 4.99 11.68 -0.07
C ASP A 80 4.22 11.54 1.25
N LYS A 81 4.31 10.38 1.91
CA LYS A 81 3.63 10.09 3.17
C LYS A 81 4.43 9.14 4.04
N ILE A 82 4.64 9.53 5.29
CA ILE A 82 5.27 8.67 6.30
C ILE A 82 4.17 7.95 7.07
N LEU A 83 4.21 6.61 7.09
CA LEU A 83 3.23 5.77 7.79
C LEU A 83 3.75 5.35 9.17
N PHE A 84 5.04 5.07 9.26
CA PHE A 84 5.72 4.69 10.48
C PHE A 84 7.21 5.06 10.39
N ASP A 85 7.66 5.98 11.23
CA ASP A 85 9.08 6.24 11.45
C ASP A 85 9.29 6.54 12.94
N PRO A 86 9.71 5.54 13.74
CA PRO A 86 9.91 5.73 15.18
C PRO A 86 11.07 6.69 15.48
N THR A 87 11.93 6.97 14.49
CA THR A 87 13.10 7.81 14.65
C THR A 87 12.84 9.28 14.33
N GLY A 88 11.80 9.58 13.53
CA GLY A 88 11.44 10.92 13.08
C GLY A 88 12.50 11.59 12.20
N ASN A 89 13.32 10.79 11.51
CA ASN A 89 14.42 11.28 10.67
C ASN A 89 14.07 11.33 9.18
N LEU A 90 12.96 10.72 8.77
CA LEU A 90 12.44 10.86 7.42
C LEU A 90 11.54 12.09 7.37
N THR A 91 11.61 12.81 6.25
CA THR A 91 10.76 13.94 5.94
C THR A 91 10.05 13.76 4.59
N ILE A 92 8.88 14.39 4.46
CA ILE A 92 8.16 14.41 3.18
C ILE A 92 9.02 15.17 2.17
N GLY A 93 9.25 14.57 1.01
CA GLY A 93 10.13 15.08 -0.04
C GLY A 93 11.51 14.41 -0.10
N ASP A 94 11.92 13.69 0.94
CA ASP A 94 13.19 12.96 0.94
C ASP A 94 13.23 11.94 -0.19
N ASN A 95 14.37 11.86 -0.88
CA ASN A 95 14.61 10.77 -1.83
C ASN A 95 15.32 9.62 -1.10
N VAL A 96 14.63 8.49 -0.96
CA VAL A 96 15.14 7.31 -0.24
C VAL A 96 15.49 6.21 -1.23
N THR A 97 16.72 5.73 -1.19
CA THR A 97 17.06 4.49 -1.89
C THR A 97 16.51 3.31 -1.11
N VAL A 98 15.73 2.48 -1.79
CA VAL A 98 15.29 1.17 -1.29
C VAL A 98 16.10 0.11 -2.00
N SER A 99 16.73 -0.80 -1.26
CA SER A 99 17.51 -1.91 -1.83
C SER A 99 16.95 -3.25 -1.39
N TRP A 100 17.04 -4.25 -2.26
CA TRP A 100 16.62 -5.63 -1.98
C TRP A 100 17.55 -6.65 -2.66
N PRO A 101 17.66 -7.88 -2.13
CA PRO A 101 18.35 -8.94 -2.84
C PRO A 101 17.52 -9.41 -4.04
N ILE A 102 18.16 -9.66 -5.19
CA ILE A 102 17.51 -10.23 -6.38
C ILE A 102 17.37 -11.74 -6.20
N ALA A 103 16.57 -12.12 -5.22
CA ALA A 103 16.24 -13.50 -4.86
C ALA A 103 14.87 -13.51 -4.17
N PRO A 104 14.16 -14.65 -4.14
CA PRO A 104 12.92 -14.76 -3.37
C PRO A 104 13.13 -14.31 -1.91
N PRO A 105 12.18 -13.56 -1.32
CA PRO A 105 10.85 -13.21 -1.84
C PRO A 105 10.79 -11.93 -2.70
N PHE A 106 11.91 -11.31 -3.05
CA PHE A 106 11.96 -9.99 -3.71
C PHE A 106 12.28 -10.04 -5.20
N ALA A 107 12.42 -11.24 -5.76
CA ALA A 107 12.76 -11.44 -7.18
C ALA A 107 11.72 -10.81 -8.13
N ASP A 108 10.49 -10.63 -7.66
CA ASP A 108 9.37 -10.13 -8.46
C ASP A 108 9.09 -8.63 -8.26
N ILE A 109 9.93 -7.91 -7.52
CA ILE A 109 9.81 -6.44 -7.41
C ILE A 109 10.11 -5.83 -8.77
N ASN A 110 9.08 -5.24 -9.39
CA ASN A 110 9.15 -4.68 -10.72
C ASN A 110 8.47 -3.31 -10.79
N VAL A 111 9.05 -2.30 -10.14
CA VAL A 111 8.52 -0.93 -10.19
C VAL A 111 9.15 -0.10 -11.32
N THR A 112 8.38 0.81 -11.89
CA THR A 112 8.77 1.77 -12.93
C THR A 112 8.87 3.20 -12.40
N VAL A 113 9.67 4.05 -13.04
CA VAL A 113 9.72 5.49 -12.69
C VAL A 113 8.34 6.09 -12.91
N GLY A 114 7.83 6.77 -11.89
CA GLY A 114 6.45 7.28 -11.84
C GLY A 114 5.50 6.39 -11.04
N ASP A 115 5.83 5.12 -10.79
CA ASP A 115 5.00 4.26 -9.96
C ASP A 115 4.94 4.80 -8.53
N ARG A 116 3.74 4.83 -7.96
CA ARG A 116 3.55 5.03 -6.52
C ARG A 116 3.76 3.71 -5.80
N ALA A 117 4.58 3.74 -4.75
CA ALA A 117 4.98 2.56 -4.02
C ALA A 117 4.85 2.75 -2.51
N GLU A 118 4.41 1.69 -1.83
CA GLU A 118 4.53 1.55 -0.39
C GLU A 118 5.78 0.73 -0.07
N VAL A 119 6.61 1.26 0.82
CA VAL A 119 7.87 0.67 1.26
C VAL A 119 7.75 0.31 2.73
N TYR A 120 8.13 -0.91 3.07
CA TYR A 120 8.32 -1.36 4.44
C TYR A 120 9.66 -2.09 4.55
N GLY A 121 10.57 -1.56 5.36
CA GLY A 121 11.90 -2.14 5.50
C GLY A 121 12.73 -1.58 6.64
N TYR A 122 13.95 -2.10 6.80
CA TYR A 122 14.87 -1.62 7.81
C TYR A 122 15.57 -0.39 7.29
N ARG A 123 15.47 0.71 8.02
CA ARG A 123 16.40 1.82 7.82
C ARG A 123 17.77 1.38 8.30
N ASN A 124 18.75 1.43 7.40
CA ASN A 124 20.13 1.19 7.78
C ASN A 124 20.81 2.52 8.06
N ILE A 125 21.24 2.72 9.30
CA ILE A 125 21.94 3.94 9.74
C ILE A 125 23.44 3.93 9.41
N LYS A 126 23.97 2.83 8.86
CA LYS A 126 25.34 2.80 8.36
C LYS A 126 25.42 3.60 7.07
N GLU A 127 26.51 4.34 6.91
CA GLU A 127 26.81 5.09 5.68
C GLU A 127 26.60 4.19 4.46
N MET A 128 25.89 4.73 3.46
CA MET A 128 25.77 4.07 2.16
C MET A 128 27.16 3.76 1.62
N PRO A 129 27.37 2.60 0.97
CA PRO A 129 28.65 2.30 0.36
C PRO A 129 29.07 3.37 -0.64
N GLY A 130 30.29 3.89 -0.51
CA GLY A 130 30.76 5.00 -1.36
C GLY A 130 30.96 4.66 -2.85
N TRP A 131 30.76 3.41 -3.24
CA TRP A 131 30.76 2.97 -4.64
C TRP A 131 29.36 2.94 -5.27
N TRP A 132 28.31 3.27 -4.53
CA TRP A 132 26.97 3.46 -5.08
C TRP A 132 26.88 4.85 -5.71
N SER A 133 26.14 4.96 -6.82
CA SER A 133 25.86 6.24 -7.47
C SER A 133 24.39 6.37 -7.82
N GLY A 134 23.90 7.61 -7.99
CA GLY A 134 22.49 7.86 -8.23
C GLY A 134 21.59 7.46 -7.05
N VAL A 135 22.12 7.49 -5.82
CA VAL A 135 21.38 7.17 -4.60
C VAL A 135 20.67 8.39 -4.01
N GLY A 136 19.67 8.14 -3.19
CA GLY A 136 18.99 9.13 -2.36
C GLY A 136 19.79 9.52 -1.12
N GLU A 137 19.24 10.44 -0.34
CA GLU A 137 19.84 10.95 0.90
C GLU A 137 19.73 9.95 2.06
N HIS A 138 18.79 9.01 1.95
CA HIS A 138 18.51 7.98 2.93
C HIS A 138 18.44 6.60 2.27
N TRP A 139 18.61 5.56 3.10
CA TRP A 139 18.65 4.17 2.64
C TRP A 139 17.79 3.25 3.49
N VAL A 140 17.00 2.41 2.82
CA VAL A 140 16.17 1.36 3.40
C VAL A 140 16.47 0.01 2.73
N SER A 141 16.61 -1.04 3.54
CA SER A 141 16.92 -2.39 3.09
C SER A 141 15.75 -3.34 3.31
N LEU A 142 15.35 -4.05 2.24
CA LEU A 142 14.38 -5.15 2.29
C LEU A 142 15.15 -6.45 2.47
N ASN A 143 15.17 -7.00 3.70
CA ASN A 143 16.00 -8.17 4.04
C ASN A 143 15.22 -9.33 4.64
N THR A 144 14.02 -9.09 5.15
CA THR A 144 13.17 -10.08 5.81
C THR A 144 11.90 -10.31 5.00
N SER A 145 11.27 -11.48 5.17
CA SER A 145 10.14 -11.90 4.32
C SER A 145 8.88 -11.04 4.47
N ASP A 146 8.79 -10.24 5.52
CA ASP A 146 7.73 -9.28 5.78
C ASP A 146 7.99 -7.91 5.16
N HIS A 147 9.23 -7.60 4.74
CA HIS A 147 9.57 -6.37 4.02
C HIS A 147 9.02 -6.39 2.59
N TYR A 148 8.74 -5.21 2.06
CA TYR A 148 8.27 -5.07 0.68
C TYR A 148 8.50 -3.67 0.12
N LEU A 149 8.54 -3.63 -1.20
CA LEU A 149 8.25 -2.47 -2.01
C LEU A 149 7.19 -2.92 -3.02
N ARG A 150 5.99 -2.36 -2.92
CA ARG A 150 4.84 -2.76 -3.76
C ARG A 150 4.12 -1.53 -4.29
N TRP A 151 3.45 -1.68 -5.45
CA TRP A 151 2.54 -0.65 -5.95
C TRP A 151 1.51 -0.29 -4.90
N SER A 152 1.30 1.01 -4.71
CA SER A 152 0.18 1.49 -3.92
C SER A 152 -1.03 1.81 -4.80
N ASP A 153 -0.83 2.03 -6.11
CA ASP A 153 -1.95 2.26 -7.02
C ASP A 153 -2.79 1.00 -7.26
N ILE A 154 -4.11 1.16 -7.25
CA ILE A 154 -5.07 0.11 -7.55
C ILE A 154 -6.05 0.57 -8.62
N ARG A 155 -6.35 -0.32 -9.56
CA ARG A 155 -7.39 -0.14 -10.56
C ARG A 155 -8.35 -1.32 -10.51
N LEU A 156 -9.65 -1.04 -10.43
CA LEU A 156 -10.68 -2.07 -10.29
C LEU A 156 -12.00 -1.65 -10.93
N ILE A 157 -12.83 -2.65 -11.22
CA ILE A 157 -14.25 -2.51 -11.55
C ILE A 157 -15.05 -2.95 -10.33
N GLY A 158 -16.11 -2.20 -10.04
CA GLY A 158 -16.95 -2.42 -8.89
C GLY A 158 -18.38 -1.94 -9.09
N THR A 159 -19.17 -2.05 -8.03
CA THR A 159 -20.52 -1.49 -7.96
C THR A 159 -20.58 -0.45 -6.84
N ALA A 160 -21.14 0.73 -7.12
CA ALA A 160 -21.39 1.77 -6.12
C ALA A 160 -22.46 1.29 -5.12
N ILE A 161 -22.16 1.29 -3.83
CA ILE A 161 -23.07 0.78 -2.79
C ILE A 161 -23.81 1.93 -2.10
N GLU A 162 -23.07 2.88 -1.55
CA GLU A 162 -23.64 4.03 -0.85
C GLU A 162 -22.65 5.21 -0.89
N TYR A 163 -23.18 6.42 -1.01
CA TYR A 163 -22.42 7.65 -0.86
C TYR A 163 -22.31 8.02 0.62
N PHE A 164 -21.14 8.51 1.03
CA PHE A 164 -20.93 9.03 2.37
C PHE A 164 -20.18 10.35 2.36
N GLU A 165 -20.44 11.15 3.40
CA GLU A 165 -19.73 12.39 3.68
C GLU A 165 -19.53 12.49 5.20
N ASP A 166 -18.26 12.48 5.62
CA ASP A 166 -17.89 12.67 7.02
C ASP A 166 -18.30 14.09 7.45
N PRO A 167 -18.76 14.30 8.69
CA PRO A 167 -19.14 15.63 9.15
C PRO A 167 -17.93 16.54 9.35
N GLY A 168 -17.99 17.76 8.81
CA GLY A 168 -17.03 18.85 9.08
C GLY A 168 -16.41 19.49 7.85
N THR A 169 -15.85 20.68 8.00
CA THR A 169 -15.16 21.38 6.90
C THR A 169 -13.88 20.65 6.54
N GLY A 170 -13.75 20.26 5.27
CA GLY A 170 -12.60 19.49 4.78
C GLY A 170 -12.63 18.02 5.18
N ALA A 171 -13.79 17.51 5.59
CA ALA A 171 -13.99 16.11 5.87
C ALA A 171 -13.92 15.26 4.58
N ARG A 172 -13.74 13.95 4.75
CA ARG A 172 -13.67 13.00 3.64
C ARG A 172 -15.07 12.71 3.12
N TYR A 173 -15.19 12.51 1.83
CA TYR A 173 -16.43 12.08 1.21
C TYR A 173 -16.12 11.14 0.06
N GLY A 174 -17.13 10.37 -0.35
CA GLY A 174 -17.01 9.47 -1.48
C GLY A 174 -17.97 8.31 -1.42
N TRP A 175 -17.51 7.15 -1.87
CA TRP A 175 -18.36 6.00 -2.14
C TRP A 175 -17.85 4.75 -1.45
N ASN A 176 -18.75 4.02 -0.81
CA ASN A 176 -18.51 2.62 -0.50
C ASN A 176 -18.80 1.81 -1.76
N VAL A 177 -17.87 0.95 -2.15
CA VAL A 177 -17.95 0.20 -3.41
C VAL A 177 -17.71 -1.29 -3.17
N SER A 178 -18.36 -2.15 -3.95
CA SER A 178 -17.96 -3.55 -4.06
C SER A 178 -16.79 -3.68 -5.03
N VAL A 179 -15.95 -4.68 -4.82
CA VAL A 179 -14.92 -5.07 -5.79
C VAL A 179 -15.44 -6.26 -6.57
N ASP A 180 -15.74 -6.04 -7.84
CA ASP A 180 -16.24 -7.07 -8.74
C ASP A 180 -15.07 -7.69 -9.53
N LYS A 181 -14.10 -6.85 -9.94
CA LYS A 181 -12.91 -7.29 -10.66
C LYS A 181 -11.71 -6.39 -10.41
N LEU A 182 -10.58 -6.98 -10.00
CA LEU A 182 -9.29 -6.28 -9.91
C LEU A 182 -8.65 -6.21 -11.32
N ILE A 183 -8.30 -5.00 -11.77
CA ILE A 183 -7.61 -4.78 -13.06
C ILE A 183 -6.09 -4.79 -12.85
N SER A 184 -5.61 -4.03 -11.87
CA SER A 184 -4.19 -3.94 -11.51
C SER A 184 -4.00 -3.43 -10.09
N GLY A 185 -2.82 -3.65 -9.51
CA GLY A 185 -2.47 -3.17 -8.18
C GLY A 185 -2.57 -4.24 -7.09
N PRO A 186 -2.49 -3.84 -5.81
CA PRO A 186 -2.53 -4.76 -4.69
C PRO A 186 -3.90 -5.46 -4.55
N GLN A 187 -3.90 -6.69 -4.04
CA GLN A 187 -5.13 -7.41 -3.71
C GLN A 187 -5.85 -6.70 -2.55
N PRO A 188 -7.12 -6.28 -2.73
CA PRO A 188 -7.91 -5.72 -1.64
C PRO A 188 -8.04 -6.67 -0.45
N CYS A 189 -7.97 -6.14 0.79
CA CYS A 189 -8.20 -6.94 1.99
C CYS A 189 -9.66 -7.40 2.15
N SER A 190 -10.58 -6.77 1.41
CA SER A 190 -12.01 -7.03 1.45
C SER A 190 -12.64 -6.75 0.08
N ASN A 191 -13.78 -7.38 -0.19
CA ASN A 191 -14.60 -7.09 -1.38
C ASN A 191 -15.38 -5.78 -1.25
N ARG A 192 -15.25 -5.06 -0.13
CA ARG A 192 -15.84 -3.75 0.10
C ARG A 192 -14.75 -2.75 0.41
N LEU A 193 -14.72 -1.64 -0.32
CA LEU A 193 -13.72 -0.59 -0.22
C LEU A 193 -14.37 0.77 -0.07
N ASN A 194 -13.70 1.68 0.62
CA ASN A 194 -14.08 3.08 0.69
C ASN A 194 -13.25 3.87 -0.32
N VAL A 195 -13.87 4.41 -1.35
CA VAL A 195 -13.23 5.33 -2.29
C VAL A 195 -13.44 6.74 -1.77
N THR A 196 -12.36 7.44 -1.46
CA THR A 196 -12.39 8.71 -0.72
C THR A 196 -11.72 9.83 -1.48
N LEU A 197 -12.35 10.99 -1.44
CA LEU A 197 -11.75 12.28 -1.76
C LEU A 197 -11.82 13.17 -0.51
N GLN A 198 -10.96 14.19 -0.46
CA GLN A 198 -10.93 15.15 0.64
C GLN A 198 -10.49 16.51 0.12
N ALA A 199 -11.02 17.59 0.69
CA ALA A 199 -10.58 18.95 0.39
C ALA A 199 -9.23 19.29 1.08
N VAL A 200 -8.17 18.62 0.64
CA VAL A 200 -6.76 18.89 1.01
C VAL A 200 -6.05 19.64 -0.13
N PRO A 201 -4.80 20.11 -0.03
CA PRO A 201 -4.10 20.68 -1.18
C PRO A 201 -3.96 19.69 -2.36
N PRO A 202 -4.02 20.14 -3.63
CA PRO A 202 -3.88 19.29 -4.82
C PRO A 202 -2.50 18.62 -4.91
N PRO A 203 -2.35 17.56 -5.72
CA PRO A 203 -3.27 17.09 -6.77
C PRO A 203 -4.46 16.25 -6.28
N TRP A 204 -5.61 16.43 -6.93
CA TRP A 204 -6.84 15.67 -6.71
C TRP A 204 -7.24 14.90 -7.96
N GLY A 205 -7.71 13.68 -7.76
CA GLY A 205 -8.41 12.92 -8.77
C GLY A 205 -9.83 13.44 -9.02
N ASN A 206 -10.53 12.74 -9.90
CA ASN A 206 -11.89 13.06 -10.31
C ASN A 206 -12.92 12.12 -9.64
N MET A 207 -14.00 12.69 -9.13
CA MET A 207 -15.15 11.92 -8.68
C MET A 207 -16.34 12.31 -9.54
N ASP A 208 -16.82 11.36 -10.34
CA ASP A 208 -18.00 11.55 -11.17
C ASP A 208 -19.22 11.81 -10.28
N GLN A 209 -19.85 12.96 -10.48
CA GLN A 209 -20.98 13.43 -9.68
C GLN A 209 -22.29 12.75 -10.05
N ASN A 210 -22.32 12.02 -11.16
CA ASN A 210 -23.53 11.34 -11.65
C ASN A 210 -23.64 9.89 -11.18
N ILE A 211 -22.67 9.39 -10.41
CA ILE A 211 -22.75 8.05 -9.82
C ILE A 211 -23.96 7.97 -8.89
N THR A 212 -24.72 6.89 -9.02
CA THR A 212 -25.83 6.53 -8.16
C THR A 212 -25.64 5.14 -7.56
N GLU A 213 -26.36 4.82 -6.48
CA GLU A 213 -26.30 3.50 -5.86
C GLU A 213 -26.72 2.41 -6.85
N GLY A 214 -25.90 1.37 -6.97
CA GLY A 214 -26.07 0.28 -7.92
C GLY A 214 -25.35 0.46 -9.26
N ASP A 215 -24.76 1.63 -9.53
CA ASP A 215 -24.00 1.85 -10.76
C ASP A 215 -22.75 0.98 -10.82
N ALA A 216 -22.49 0.40 -11.99
CA ALA A 216 -21.18 -0.16 -12.30
C ALA A 216 -20.17 0.99 -12.42
N ILE A 217 -19.01 0.84 -11.81
CA ILE A 217 -17.99 1.88 -11.73
C ILE A 217 -16.60 1.35 -12.06
N GLU A 218 -15.74 2.26 -12.48
CA GLU A 218 -14.29 2.03 -12.50
C GLU A 218 -13.62 2.96 -11.50
N VAL A 219 -12.69 2.39 -10.72
CA VAL A 219 -11.90 3.12 -9.73
C VAL A 219 -10.43 2.99 -10.09
N TYR A 220 -9.70 4.11 -10.04
CA TYR A 220 -8.24 4.15 -10.07
C TYR A 220 -7.73 5.13 -9.00
N GLY A 221 -6.87 4.68 -8.09
CA GLY A 221 -6.38 5.52 -6.99
C GLY A 221 -5.32 4.87 -6.11
N ASP A 222 -4.91 5.58 -5.06
CA ASP A 222 -3.96 5.08 -4.05
C ASP A 222 -4.66 4.12 -3.08
N TYR A 223 -4.33 2.84 -3.14
CA TYR A 223 -4.80 1.84 -2.20
C TYR A 223 -4.22 2.06 -0.81
N CYS A 224 -5.08 2.09 0.19
CA CYS A 224 -4.72 2.22 1.59
C CYS A 224 -5.40 1.15 2.44
N GLU A 225 -4.72 0.77 3.52
CA GLU A 225 -5.25 -0.13 4.53
C GLU A 225 -5.07 0.55 5.88
N ASP A 226 -6.17 0.83 6.57
CA ASP A 226 -6.19 1.45 7.88
C ASP A 226 -7.06 0.65 8.88
N GLN A 227 -7.25 1.18 10.08
CA GLN A 227 -8.00 0.52 11.15
C GLN A 227 -9.50 0.33 10.82
N ASN A 228 -10.02 1.07 9.84
CA ASN A 228 -11.41 1.02 9.38
C ASN A 228 -11.60 0.10 8.16
N GLY A 229 -10.51 -0.47 7.63
CA GLY A 229 -10.52 -1.39 6.51
C GLY A 229 -9.69 -0.90 5.33
N CYS A 230 -10.07 -1.34 4.15
CA CYS A 230 -9.37 -0.99 2.92
C CYS A 230 -10.06 0.14 2.18
N CYS A 231 -9.24 1.04 1.66
CA CYS A 231 -9.68 2.26 1.01
C CYS A 231 -8.91 2.49 -0.28
N VAL A 232 -9.49 3.33 -1.14
CA VAL A 232 -8.82 3.94 -2.27
C VAL A 232 -8.90 5.44 -2.06
N SER A 233 -7.75 6.10 -1.98
CA SER A 233 -7.67 7.55 -1.95
C SER A 233 -7.55 8.09 -3.36
N LEU A 234 -8.40 9.06 -3.69
CA LEU A 234 -8.32 9.84 -4.92
C LEU A 234 -7.48 11.11 -4.73
N VAL A 235 -6.71 11.20 -3.65
CA VAL A 235 -5.76 12.29 -3.40
C VAL A 235 -4.37 11.86 -3.80
N GLY A 236 -3.59 12.75 -4.42
CA GLY A 236 -2.17 12.51 -4.73
C GLY A 236 -1.86 12.36 -6.21
N SER A 237 -2.87 12.28 -7.08
CA SER A 237 -2.71 12.33 -8.54
C SER A 237 -3.95 12.91 -9.21
N GLU A 238 -3.77 13.68 -10.30
CA GLU A 238 -4.87 14.14 -11.16
C GLU A 238 -5.44 13.02 -12.02
N ASP A 239 -4.68 11.92 -12.20
CA ASP A 239 -5.10 10.75 -12.97
C ASP A 239 -6.02 9.82 -12.17
N TYR A 240 -6.14 10.01 -10.85
CA TYR A 240 -7.03 9.20 -10.03
C TYR A 240 -8.49 9.50 -10.34
N TYR A 241 -9.34 8.49 -10.28
CA TYR A 241 -10.76 8.69 -10.50
C TYR A 241 -11.65 7.62 -9.87
N ILE A 242 -12.91 8.00 -9.68
CA ILE A 242 -14.04 7.09 -9.69
C ILE A 242 -15.04 7.60 -10.71
N ARG A 243 -15.47 6.74 -11.63
CA ARG A 243 -16.40 7.10 -12.70
C ARG A 243 -17.44 6.02 -12.94
N SER A 244 -18.63 6.44 -13.36
CA SER A 244 -19.67 5.50 -13.77
C SER A 244 -19.31 4.85 -15.10
N ILE A 245 -19.60 3.55 -15.22
CA ILE A 245 -19.54 2.78 -16.45
C ILE A 245 -20.96 2.78 -17.02
N HIS A 246 -21.22 3.69 -17.96
CA HIS A 246 -22.49 3.74 -18.67
C HIS A 246 -22.55 2.58 -19.66
N LYS A 247 -23.34 1.55 -19.34
CA LYS A 247 -23.56 0.41 -20.23
C LYS A 247 -24.06 0.90 -21.59
N GLY A 248 -23.37 0.46 -22.64
CA GLY A 248 -23.69 0.78 -24.02
C GLY A 248 -23.21 2.14 -24.53
N ASP A 249 -22.61 3.00 -23.71
CA ASP A 249 -21.92 4.22 -24.16
C ASP A 249 -20.42 3.93 -24.28
N LEU A 250 -19.96 3.73 -25.51
CA LEU A 250 -18.60 3.26 -25.80
C LEU A 250 -17.69 4.39 -26.31
N ASN A 251 -18.27 5.48 -26.80
CA ASN A 251 -17.52 6.66 -27.21
C ASN A 251 -17.41 7.72 -26.08
N ARG A 252 -18.11 7.51 -24.95
CA ARG A 252 -18.13 8.36 -23.75
C ARG A 252 -18.70 9.76 -24.01
N ASP A 253 -19.71 9.85 -24.86
CA ASP A 253 -20.43 11.09 -25.13
C ASP A 253 -21.71 11.26 -24.29
N ASN A 254 -21.93 10.36 -23.33
CA ASN A 254 -23.09 10.26 -22.46
C ASN A 254 -24.41 10.01 -23.22
N GLN A 255 -24.35 9.48 -24.45
CA GLN A 255 -25.52 9.10 -25.22
C GLN A 255 -25.33 7.70 -25.78
N ILE A 256 -26.38 6.88 -25.67
CA ILE A 256 -26.39 5.58 -26.36
C ILE A 256 -26.88 5.85 -27.78
N THR A 257 -26.00 5.68 -28.75
CA THR A 257 -26.29 5.97 -30.17
C THR A 257 -25.88 4.79 -31.06
N PRO A 258 -26.27 4.81 -32.36
CA PRO A 258 -25.73 3.85 -33.32
C PRO A 258 -24.19 3.89 -33.46
N ALA A 259 -23.51 4.97 -33.03
CA ALA A 259 -22.06 5.02 -33.03
C ALA A 259 -21.47 4.02 -32.03
N ASP A 260 -22.06 3.90 -30.84
CA ASP A 260 -21.65 2.93 -29.82
C ASP A 260 -21.87 1.50 -30.26
N ALA A 261 -23.01 1.23 -30.93
CA ALA A 261 -23.26 -0.07 -31.54
C ALA A 261 -22.21 -0.43 -32.60
N ALA A 262 -21.73 0.54 -33.38
CA ALA A 262 -20.67 0.32 -34.35
C ALA A 262 -19.33 0.01 -33.67
N ILE A 263 -19.00 0.69 -32.56
CA ILE A 263 -17.81 0.40 -31.76
C ILE A 263 -17.90 -1.01 -31.15
N ALA A 264 -19.05 -1.39 -30.59
CA ALA A 264 -19.28 -2.73 -30.05
C ALA A 264 -19.09 -3.81 -31.12
N LEU A 265 -19.56 -3.55 -32.34
CA LEU A 265 -19.36 -4.46 -33.47
C LEU A 265 -17.89 -4.54 -33.91
N GLU A 266 -17.16 -3.43 -33.89
CA GLU A 266 -15.72 -3.42 -34.13
C GLU A 266 -14.99 -4.28 -33.09
N ILE A 267 -15.31 -4.13 -31.80
CA ILE A 267 -14.76 -4.96 -30.72
C ILE A 267 -15.09 -6.45 -30.96
N ALA A 268 -16.35 -6.77 -31.25
CA ALA A 268 -16.82 -8.14 -31.49
C ALA A 268 -16.14 -8.82 -32.70
N THR A 269 -15.66 -8.04 -33.66
CA THR A 269 -14.94 -8.54 -34.85
C THR A 269 -13.42 -8.58 -34.66
N GLY A 270 -12.91 -8.22 -33.48
CA GLY A 270 -11.48 -8.17 -33.17
C GLY A 270 -10.78 -6.97 -33.80
N GLY A 271 -11.51 -5.89 -34.06
CA GLY A 271 -10.99 -4.63 -34.58
C GLY A 271 -10.16 -3.84 -33.57
N SER A 272 -9.79 -2.62 -33.94
CA SER A 272 -8.84 -1.77 -33.21
C SER A 272 -9.46 -0.87 -32.14
N ALA A 273 -10.78 -0.94 -31.96
CA ALA A 273 -11.48 -0.24 -30.89
C ALA A 273 -10.83 -0.56 -29.53
N SER A 274 -10.79 0.43 -28.63
CA SER A 274 -10.10 0.34 -27.34
C SER A 274 -10.54 -0.91 -26.56
N CYS A 275 -9.65 -1.88 -26.41
CA CYS A 275 -9.88 -3.11 -25.63
C CYS A 275 -9.56 -2.92 -24.13
N ASP A 276 -9.70 -1.71 -23.59
CA ASP A 276 -9.52 -1.53 -22.15
C ASP A 276 -10.71 -2.14 -21.38
N THR A 277 -10.45 -2.68 -20.19
CA THR A 277 -11.43 -3.51 -19.48
C THR A 277 -12.73 -2.77 -19.14
N ALA A 278 -12.70 -1.46 -18.93
CA ALA A 278 -13.90 -0.67 -18.68
C ALA A 278 -14.76 -0.53 -19.94
N THR A 279 -14.13 -0.31 -21.10
CA THR A 279 -14.83 -0.30 -22.39
C THR A 279 -15.44 -1.68 -22.70
N LEU A 280 -14.76 -2.78 -22.38
CA LEU A 280 -15.33 -4.13 -22.51
C LEU A 280 -16.52 -4.35 -21.57
N ALA A 281 -16.45 -3.86 -20.33
CA ALA A 281 -17.55 -3.94 -19.38
C ALA A 281 -18.76 -3.08 -19.78
N ALA A 282 -18.54 -1.91 -20.39
CA ALA A 282 -19.59 -1.08 -20.96
C ALA A 282 -20.22 -1.73 -22.20
N ALA A 283 -19.42 -2.45 -23.00
CA ALA A 283 -19.84 -3.06 -24.24
C ALA A 283 -20.58 -4.39 -24.03
N ASP A 284 -20.27 -5.16 -22.99
CA ASP A 284 -20.99 -6.38 -22.62
C ASP A 284 -22.31 -6.04 -21.91
N VAL A 285 -23.29 -5.62 -22.70
CA VAL A 285 -24.61 -5.24 -22.21
C VAL A 285 -25.51 -6.45 -21.99
N SER A 286 -25.16 -7.61 -22.56
CA SER A 286 -25.83 -8.89 -22.30
C SER A 286 -25.42 -9.54 -20.98
N GLY A 287 -24.22 -9.22 -20.49
CA GLY A 287 -23.66 -9.71 -19.22
C GLY A 287 -23.13 -11.14 -19.31
N ASP A 288 -22.67 -11.58 -20.48
CA ASP A 288 -22.14 -12.93 -20.72
C ASP A 288 -20.61 -13.00 -20.74
N ASP A 289 -19.96 -11.93 -20.29
CA ASP A 289 -18.52 -11.67 -20.28
C ASP A 289 -17.88 -11.63 -21.69
N LYS A 290 -18.69 -11.44 -22.75
CA LYS A 290 -18.21 -11.37 -24.13
C LYS A 290 -18.92 -10.28 -24.92
N VAL A 291 -18.12 -9.42 -25.55
CA VAL A 291 -18.67 -8.47 -26.53
C VAL A 291 -18.90 -9.19 -27.85
N THR A 292 -20.16 -9.35 -28.23
CA THR A 292 -20.59 -9.99 -29.47
C THR A 292 -21.49 -9.07 -30.30
N SER A 293 -21.91 -9.54 -31.48
CA SER A 293 -22.92 -8.83 -32.27
C SER A 293 -24.28 -8.72 -31.55
N LEU A 294 -24.54 -9.54 -30.54
CA LEU A 294 -25.75 -9.43 -29.72
C LEU A 294 -25.73 -8.14 -28.90
N ASP A 295 -24.60 -7.84 -28.28
CA ASP A 295 -24.41 -6.62 -27.49
C ASP A 295 -24.54 -5.37 -28.36
N ALA A 296 -23.90 -5.38 -29.54
CA ALA A 296 -24.04 -4.31 -30.52
C ALA A 296 -25.52 -4.08 -30.92
N LEU A 297 -26.30 -5.16 -31.09
CA LEU A 297 -27.72 -5.05 -31.39
C LEU A 297 -28.52 -4.49 -30.21
N MET A 298 -28.22 -4.93 -28.98
CA MET A 298 -28.86 -4.41 -27.76
C MET A 298 -28.57 -2.91 -27.59
N ILE A 299 -27.33 -2.47 -27.80
CA ILE A 299 -26.95 -1.05 -27.77
C ILE A 299 -27.72 -0.26 -28.84
N LEU A 300 -27.82 -0.77 -30.07
CA LEU A 300 -28.59 -0.13 -31.14
C LEU A 300 -30.09 0.00 -30.78
N GLN A 301 -30.66 -1.05 -30.18
CA GLN A 301 -32.04 -1.04 -29.71
C GLN A 301 -32.25 -0.05 -28.55
N ALA A 302 -31.28 0.05 -27.63
CA ALA A 302 -31.33 1.01 -26.54
C ALA A 302 -31.23 2.46 -27.03
N GLY A 303 -30.33 2.74 -27.98
CA GLY A 303 -30.19 4.07 -28.58
C GLY A 303 -31.40 4.53 -29.40
N THR A 304 -32.30 3.61 -29.76
CA THR A 304 -33.61 3.93 -30.37
C THR A 304 -34.76 3.97 -29.38
N GLY A 305 -34.49 3.74 -28.09
CA GLY A 305 -35.50 3.67 -27.02
C GLY A 305 -36.36 2.40 -27.06
N THR A 306 -35.92 1.36 -27.78
CA THR A 306 -36.65 0.08 -27.88
C THR A 306 -36.48 -0.75 -26.60
N ILE A 307 -35.31 -0.69 -25.97
CA ILE A 307 -35.00 -1.38 -24.71
C ILE A 307 -34.27 -0.45 -23.74
N THR A 308 -34.15 -0.88 -22.49
CA THR A 308 -33.27 -0.29 -21.47
C THR A 308 -32.17 -1.29 -21.13
N LEU A 309 -30.93 -0.81 -20.99
CA LEU A 309 -29.75 -1.61 -20.65
C LEU A 309 -29.50 -1.69 -19.15
#